data_AF-A0A1D2R8L2-F1
#
_entry.id   AF-A0A1D2R8L2-F1
#
_cell.length_a   1.000
_cell.length_b   1.000
_cell.length_c   1.000
_cell.angle_alpha   90.00
_cell.angle_beta   90.00
_cell.angle_gamma   90.00
#
_symmetry.space_group_name_H-M   'P 1'
#
loop_
_entity.id
_entity.type
_entity.pdbx_description
1 polymer ?
#
loop_
_entity_poly.entity_id
_entity_poly.type
_entity_poly.pdbx_seq_one_letter_code
_entity_poly.pdbx_strand_id
1 'polypeptide(L)'
;MKTKNLGVFALIGLLLMGIVAMSGCIEVPLLADQNITAGTVYVGAYDGENLTVCYVTMDGWEIIETHVYVGAEPPTKSALGKFGYKHEDPPNVTHDCYNIPLSEIDGLCSMGEETDTLFIAAHAELQKEVECPPDVEPPCYREETGWGNGTEIRPGKNWAMYFEDVIDCTTKMEV
;
A
#
# COMPACT_ATOMS: atom_id res chain seq x y z
N MET A 1 -21.87 0.95 -68.15
CA MET A 1 -20.68 1.43 -67.40
C MET A 1 -21.19 2.14 -66.16
N LYS A 2 -21.14 1.54 -64.95
CA LYS A 2 -20.04 1.64 -63.95
C LYS A 2 -19.73 3.11 -63.63
N THR A 3 -19.95 3.65 -62.44
CA THR A 3 -19.43 3.27 -61.10
C THR A 3 -20.30 3.94 -60.00
N LYS A 4 -20.94 3.20 -59.08
CA LYS A 4 -20.50 2.74 -57.73
C LYS A 4 -20.18 3.86 -56.71
N ASN A 5 -21.02 3.88 -55.68
CA ASN A 5 -21.00 4.68 -54.45
C ASN A 5 -19.65 4.65 -53.73
N LEU A 6 -19.23 5.81 -53.21
CA LEU A 6 -18.10 5.94 -52.28
C LEU A 6 -18.66 6.28 -50.89
N GLY A 7 -18.78 5.25 -50.05
CA GLY A 7 -19.15 5.38 -48.64
C GLY A 7 -17.97 5.95 -47.85
N VAL A 8 -18.23 6.99 -47.08
CA VAL A 8 -17.29 7.56 -46.10
C VAL A 8 -17.30 6.66 -44.87
N PHE A 9 -16.21 5.91 -44.66
CA PHE A 9 -15.99 5.17 -43.42
C PHE A 9 -15.36 6.12 -42.39
N ALA A 10 -16.13 6.49 -41.37
CA ALA A 10 -15.60 7.17 -40.20
C ALA A 10 -14.77 6.16 -39.38
N LEU A 11 -13.44 6.28 -39.45
CA LEU A 11 -12.55 5.67 -38.46
C LEU A 11 -12.71 6.45 -37.15
N ILE A 12 -13.50 5.90 -36.23
CA ILE A 12 -13.47 6.31 -34.83
C ILE A 12 -12.16 5.76 -34.27
N GLY A 13 -11.15 6.62 -34.15
CA GLY A 13 -9.92 6.30 -33.43
C GLY A 13 -10.27 6.02 -31.99
N LEU A 14 -10.25 4.73 -31.62
CA LEU A 14 -10.25 4.31 -30.22
C LEU A 14 -8.93 4.82 -29.64
N LEU A 15 -9.00 5.95 -28.93
CA LEU A 15 -7.93 6.44 -28.09
C LEU A 15 -7.76 5.41 -26.96
N LEU A 16 -6.99 4.36 -27.23
CA LEU A 16 -6.31 3.61 -26.19
C LEU A 16 -5.42 4.63 -25.48
N MET A 17 -5.96 5.26 -24.43
CA MET A 17 -5.14 5.73 -23.33
C MET A 17 -4.40 4.50 -22.84
N GLY A 18 -3.21 4.30 -23.39
CA GLY A 18 -2.29 3.29 -22.89
C GLY A 18 -2.13 3.59 -21.42
N ILE A 19 -2.67 2.70 -20.59
CA ILE A 19 -2.27 2.63 -19.20
C ILE A 19 -0.79 2.30 -19.28
N VAL A 20 0.05 3.31 -19.09
CA VAL A 20 1.44 3.07 -18.73
C VAL A 20 1.33 2.39 -17.38
N ALA A 21 1.45 1.06 -17.36
CA ALA A 21 1.70 0.36 -16.12
C ALA A 21 3.00 0.95 -15.57
N MET A 22 2.91 1.74 -14.50
CA MET A 22 4.07 2.11 -13.71
C MET A 22 4.59 0.82 -13.11
N SER A 23 5.50 0.14 -13.82
CA SER A 23 6.28 -0.95 -13.28
C SER A 23 7.10 -0.37 -12.13
N GLY A 24 6.70 -0.69 -10.89
CA GLY A 24 7.32 -0.17 -9.67
C GLY A 24 6.35 0.21 -8.56
N CYS A 25 5.04 0.01 -8.73
CA CYS A 25 4.07 0.12 -7.65
C CYS A 25 3.33 -1.21 -7.45
N ILE A 26 3.35 -1.73 -6.22
CA ILE A 26 2.46 -2.83 -5.81
C ILE A 26 1.28 -2.29 -5.00
N GLU A 27 0.14 -2.96 -5.14
CA GLU A 27 -1.10 -2.60 -4.45
C GLU A 27 -1.55 -3.80 -3.60
N VAL A 28 -1.70 -3.56 -2.30
CA VAL A 28 -2.05 -4.59 -1.32
C VAL A 28 -3.31 -4.16 -0.58
N PRO A 29 -4.37 -4.99 -0.52
CA PRO A 29 -5.56 -4.65 0.26
C PRO A 29 -5.22 -4.36 1.73
N LEU A 30 -5.73 -3.25 2.26
CA LEU A 30 -5.71 -2.97 3.71
C LEU A 30 -6.93 -3.64 4.33
N LEU A 31 -6.71 -4.70 5.10
CA LEU A 31 -7.76 -5.48 5.74
C LEU A 31 -7.96 -5.02 7.18
N ALA A 32 -9.14 -4.52 7.51
CA ALA A 32 -9.63 -4.32 8.87
C ALA A 32 -10.37 -5.56 9.36
N ASP A 33 -10.36 -5.82 10.68
CA ASP A 33 -11.06 -6.97 11.29
C ASP A 33 -10.84 -8.29 10.50
N GLN A 34 -9.59 -8.52 10.10
CA GLN A 34 -9.11 -9.68 9.34
C GLN A 34 -9.61 -9.83 7.89
N ASN A 35 -10.84 -9.41 7.56
CA ASN A 35 -11.45 -9.74 6.27
C ASN A 35 -12.23 -8.57 5.63
N ILE A 36 -12.27 -7.39 6.25
CA ILE A 36 -12.96 -6.23 5.71
C ILE A 36 -11.94 -5.39 4.95
N THR A 37 -12.09 -5.26 3.64
CA THR A 37 -11.25 -4.32 2.89
C THR A 37 -11.61 -2.89 3.29
N ALA A 38 -10.71 -2.23 4.01
CA ALA A 38 -10.84 -0.85 4.47
C ALA A 38 -10.11 0.14 3.56
N GLY A 39 -9.28 -0.36 2.65
CA GLY A 39 -8.49 0.45 1.74
C GLY A 39 -7.45 -0.35 0.97
N THR A 40 -6.42 0.34 0.51
CA THR A 40 -5.25 -0.21 -0.18
C THR A 40 -3.97 0.41 0.38
N VAL A 41 -2.94 -0.41 0.52
CA VAL A 41 -1.56 -0.01 0.74
C VAL A 41 -0.85 -0.02 -0.62
N TYR A 42 -0.29 1.12 -1.01
CA TYR A 42 0.52 1.29 -2.20
C TYR A 42 1.99 1.32 -1.78
N VAL A 43 2.83 0.54 -2.44
CA VAL A 43 4.28 0.54 -2.20
C VAL A 43 4.99 0.74 -3.53
N GLY A 44 5.93 1.68 -3.59
CA GLY A 44 6.75 1.86 -4.79
C GLY A 44 7.96 2.76 -4.58
N ALA A 45 8.99 2.57 -5.40
CA ALA A 45 10.23 3.34 -5.37
C ALA A 45 10.38 4.13 -6.68
N TYR A 46 9.71 5.29 -6.75
CA TYR A 46 9.55 6.04 -8.00
C TYR A 46 10.76 6.90 -8.38
N ASP A 47 11.52 7.35 -7.39
CA ASP A 47 12.67 8.24 -7.55
C ASP A 47 14.02 7.49 -7.48
N GLY A 48 14.01 6.19 -7.22
CA GLY A 48 15.20 5.35 -7.01
C GLY A 48 15.94 5.62 -5.69
N GLU A 49 15.46 6.57 -4.87
CA GLU A 49 16.10 6.99 -3.62
C GLU A 49 15.26 6.59 -2.40
N ASN A 50 13.94 6.69 -2.51
CA ASN A 50 12.99 6.47 -1.43
C ASN A 50 11.97 5.40 -1.81
N LEU A 51 11.66 4.53 -0.85
CA LEU A 51 10.46 3.73 -0.86
C LEU A 51 9.29 4.58 -0.36
N THR A 52 8.27 4.71 -1.18
CA THR A 52 6.99 5.30 -0.79
C THR A 52 6.05 4.19 -0.33
N VAL A 53 5.51 4.31 0.88
CA VAL A 53 4.44 3.42 1.41
C VAL A 53 3.24 4.27 1.78
N CYS A 54 2.12 4.09 1.08
CA CYS A 54 0.93 4.90 1.24
C CYS A 54 -0.29 4.07 1.58
N TYR A 55 -0.97 4.42 2.67
CA TYR A 55 -2.26 3.90 3.08
C TYR A 55 -3.33 4.79 2.47
N VAL A 56 -4.31 4.20 1.79
CA VAL A 56 -5.47 4.92 1.26
C VAL A 56 -6.72 4.18 1.67
N THR A 57 -7.54 4.77 2.53
CA THR A 57 -8.79 4.16 2.99
C THR A 57 -9.94 4.44 2.03
N MET A 58 -10.98 3.62 2.12
CA MET A 58 -12.20 3.73 1.31
C MET A 58 -13.45 3.48 2.16
N ASP A 59 -14.62 3.70 1.57
CA ASP A 59 -15.92 3.40 2.19
C ASP A 59 -16.13 4.00 3.59
N GLY A 60 -15.59 5.21 3.83
CA GLY A 60 -15.75 5.94 5.09
C GLY A 60 -14.85 5.44 6.24
N TRP A 61 -13.88 4.56 5.96
CA TRP A 61 -12.80 4.30 6.90
C TRP A 61 -11.84 5.49 6.95
N GLU A 62 -11.34 5.79 8.14
CA GLU A 62 -10.36 6.83 8.42
C GLU A 62 -9.20 6.21 9.23
N ILE A 63 -8.02 6.77 9.07
CA ILE A 63 -6.78 6.36 9.74
C ILE A 63 -6.63 7.17 11.02
N ILE A 64 -6.39 6.47 12.13
CA ILE A 64 -6.09 7.07 13.44
C ILE A 64 -4.66 6.74 13.94
N GLU A 65 -3.98 5.76 13.31
CA GLU A 65 -2.57 5.47 13.56
C GLU A 65 -2.04 4.60 12.41
N THR A 66 -0.76 4.73 12.06
CA THR A 66 -0.10 3.80 11.12
C THR A 66 1.28 3.44 11.61
N HIS A 67 1.67 2.18 11.40
CA HIS A 67 3.01 1.68 11.68
C HIS A 67 3.48 0.86 10.50
N VAL A 68 4.70 1.07 10.03
CA VAL A 68 5.27 0.29 8.94
C VAL A 68 6.62 -0.32 9.33
N TYR A 69 6.75 -1.62 9.09
CA TYR A 69 8.01 -2.33 9.04
C TYR A 69 8.47 -2.45 7.58
N VAL A 70 9.75 -2.20 7.34
CA VAL A 70 10.41 -2.43 6.06
C VAL A 70 11.78 -3.05 6.34
N GLY A 71 12.14 -4.15 5.65
CA GLY A 71 13.43 -4.80 5.82
C GLY A 71 13.76 -5.83 4.74
N ALA A 72 15.03 -6.22 4.65
CA ALA A 72 15.53 -7.28 3.76
C ALA A 72 15.25 -8.71 4.28
N GLU A 73 14.67 -8.82 5.48
CA GLU A 73 14.32 -10.10 6.10
C GLU A 73 12.87 -10.04 6.59
N PRO A 74 12.15 -11.18 6.64
CA PRO A 74 10.78 -11.19 7.13
C PRO A 74 10.72 -10.80 8.62
N PRO A 75 9.71 -10.03 9.05
CA PRO A 75 9.57 -9.67 10.44
C PRO A 75 9.31 -10.93 11.29
N THR A 76 9.99 -11.04 12.44
CA THR A 76 9.82 -12.18 13.36
C THR A 76 8.91 -11.87 14.55
N LYS A 77 8.54 -10.59 14.71
CA LYS A 77 7.66 -10.09 15.77
C LYS A 77 6.68 -9.08 15.19
N SER A 78 5.44 -9.13 15.66
CA SER A 78 4.37 -8.18 15.32
C SER A 78 4.21 -7.07 16.37
N ALA A 79 5.22 -6.86 17.23
CA ALA A 79 5.12 -5.85 18.28
C ALA A 79 5.34 -4.47 17.67
N LEU A 80 4.29 -3.64 17.66
CA LEU A 80 4.22 -2.33 17.02
C LEU A 80 5.38 -1.39 17.40
N GLY A 81 5.78 -1.37 18.67
CA GLY A 81 6.95 -0.59 19.14
C GLY A 81 8.32 -1.05 18.59
N LYS A 82 8.35 -1.99 17.63
CA LYS A 82 9.53 -2.40 16.87
C LYS A 82 9.43 -2.05 15.38
N PHE A 83 8.33 -1.45 14.95
CA PHE A 83 8.21 -0.95 13.59
C PHE A 83 8.94 0.39 13.51
N GLY A 84 9.73 0.56 12.45
CA GLY A 84 10.71 1.65 12.36
C GLY A 84 10.07 3.01 12.13
N TYR A 85 8.88 3.03 11.51
CA TYR A 85 8.19 4.25 11.13
C TYR A 85 6.75 4.20 11.60
N LYS A 86 6.28 5.32 12.16
CA LYS A 86 4.92 5.46 12.66
C LYS A 86 4.44 6.91 12.58
N HIS A 87 3.14 7.08 12.39
CA HIS A 87 2.42 8.33 12.57
C HIS A 87 1.34 8.09 13.62
N GLU A 88 1.44 8.84 14.72
CA GLU A 88 0.50 8.82 15.84
C GLU A 88 -0.41 10.06 15.74
N ASP A 89 -1.70 9.89 16.05
CA ASP A 89 -2.72 10.94 16.03
C ASP A 89 -2.83 11.76 14.71
N PRO A 90 -2.83 11.13 13.51
CA PRO A 90 -3.19 11.83 12.28
C PRO A 90 -4.65 12.33 12.40
N PRO A 91 -5.00 13.50 11.81
CA PRO A 91 -6.31 14.09 11.94
C PRO A 91 -7.37 13.34 11.11
N ASN A 92 -7.74 12.12 11.53
CA ASN A 92 -8.73 11.26 10.89
C ASN A 92 -8.64 11.28 9.37
N VAL A 93 -7.46 10.92 8.86
CA VAL A 93 -7.13 11.09 7.44
C VAL A 93 -7.56 9.87 6.64
N THR A 94 -7.87 10.07 5.37
CA THR A 94 -8.13 8.96 4.44
C THR A 94 -6.89 8.52 3.68
N HIS A 95 -5.75 9.18 3.93
CA HIS A 95 -4.50 8.93 3.25
C HIS A 95 -3.32 9.25 4.17
N ASP A 96 -2.36 8.35 4.25
CA ASP A 96 -1.12 8.55 5.00
C ASP A 96 0.06 7.90 4.28
N CYS A 97 1.19 8.61 4.14
CA CYS A 97 2.36 8.12 3.40
C CYS A 97 3.66 8.28 4.15
N TYR A 98 4.53 7.30 3.96
CA TYR A 98 5.92 7.30 4.35
C TYR A 98 6.81 7.44 3.13
N ASN A 99 7.86 8.26 3.25
CA ASN A 99 8.99 8.27 2.33
C ASN A 99 10.20 7.76 3.11
N ILE A 100 10.59 6.52 2.85
CA ILE A 100 11.64 5.80 3.57
C ILE A 100 12.88 5.74 2.67
N PRO A 101 14.01 6.38 3.05
CA PRO A 101 15.22 6.29 2.24
C PRO A 101 15.66 4.84 2.08
N LEU A 102 15.88 4.39 0.84
CA LEU A 102 16.34 3.04 0.55
C LEU A 102 17.75 2.77 1.11
N SER A 103 18.48 3.81 1.52
CA SER A 103 19.77 3.72 2.20
C SER A 103 19.65 3.38 3.69
N GLU A 104 18.48 3.57 4.30
CA GLU A 104 18.22 3.24 5.72
C GLU A 104 17.80 1.79 5.92
N ILE A 105 17.52 1.06 4.83
CA ILE A 105 17.12 -0.33 4.89
C ILE A 105 18.36 -1.22 4.74
N ASP A 106 18.86 -1.69 5.89
CA ASP A 106 20.02 -2.58 5.95
C ASP A 106 19.80 -3.88 5.18
N GLY A 107 20.84 -4.33 4.49
CA GLY A 107 20.86 -5.61 3.78
C GLY A 107 20.31 -5.56 2.35
N LEU A 108 19.70 -4.45 1.92
CA LEU A 108 19.22 -4.32 0.55
C LEU A 108 20.33 -4.01 -0.46
N CYS A 109 20.19 -4.57 -1.67
CA CYS A 109 21.01 -4.26 -2.84
C CYS A 109 22.49 -4.50 -2.60
N SER A 110 22.82 -5.73 -2.20
CA SER A 110 24.21 -6.15 -2.07
C SER A 110 24.95 -6.03 -3.41
N MET A 111 26.25 -5.71 -3.36
CA MET A 111 27.08 -5.46 -4.56
C MET A 111 26.94 -6.58 -5.60
N GLY A 112 26.38 -6.23 -6.77
CA GLY A 112 26.24 -7.14 -7.91
C GLY A 112 24.85 -7.76 -8.09
N GLU A 113 23.88 -7.42 -7.24
CA GLU A 113 22.47 -7.82 -7.42
C GLU A 113 21.69 -6.74 -8.16
N GLU A 114 20.95 -7.15 -9.20
CA GLU A 114 20.08 -6.25 -9.99
C GLU A 114 18.74 -6.01 -9.29
N THR A 115 18.31 -6.94 -8.44
CA THR A 115 17.06 -6.85 -7.67
C THR A 115 17.21 -7.49 -6.31
N ASP A 116 16.44 -7.04 -5.33
CA ASP A 116 16.39 -7.62 -3.98
C ASP A 116 14.94 -7.76 -3.49
N THR A 117 14.71 -8.65 -2.53
CA THR A 117 13.39 -8.85 -1.92
C THR A 117 13.21 -7.95 -0.71
N LEU A 118 12.09 -7.22 -0.69
CA LEU A 118 11.69 -6.35 0.38
C LEU A 118 10.52 -6.94 1.15
N PHE A 119 10.60 -6.96 2.47
CA PHE A 119 9.51 -7.40 3.35
C PHE A 119 8.87 -6.20 4.03
N ILE A 120 7.55 -6.06 3.85
CA ILE A 120 6.78 -4.92 4.37
C ILE A 120 5.66 -5.43 5.28
N ALA A 121 5.53 -4.87 6.47
CA ALA A 121 4.35 -5.06 7.32
C ALA A 121 3.69 -3.71 7.56
N ALA A 122 2.52 -3.51 6.94
CA ALA A 122 1.78 -2.25 7.00
C ALA A 122 0.61 -2.39 7.97
N HIS A 123 0.75 -1.83 9.17
CA HIS A 123 -0.30 -1.78 10.19
C HIS A 123 -1.01 -0.43 10.18
N ALA A 124 -2.31 -0.44 10.46
CA ALA A 124 -3.10 0.75 10.71
C ALA A 124 -4.08 0.52 11.87
N GLU A 125 -4.29 1.53 12.69
CA GLU A 125 -5.50 1.66 13.49
C GLU A 125 -6.49 2.49 12.67
N LEU A 126 -7.73 2.01 12.57
CA LEU A 126 -8.75 2.53 11.68
C LEU A 126 -10.02 2.81 12.47
N GLN A 127 -10.78 3.81 12.03
CA GLN A 127 -12.14 4.04 12.51
C GLN A 127 -13.11 4.23 11.36
N LYS A 128 -14.38 3.95 11.60
CA LYS A 128 -15.47 4.24 10.67
C LYS A 128 -16.69 4.70 11.44
N GLU A 129 -17.30 5.80 10.98
CA GLU A 129 -18.54 6.29 11.58
C GLU A 129 -19.66 5.26 11.39
N VAL A 130 -20.39 5.00 12.47
CA VAL A 130 -21.51 4.05 12.52
C VAL A 130 -22.72 4.71 13.17
N GLU A 131 -23.89 4.13 12.94
CA GLU A 131 -25.10 4.57 13.63
C GLU A 131 -24.96 4.34 15.14
N CYS A 132 -25.23 5.39 15.91
CA CYS A 132 -25.22 5.31 17.36
C CYS A 132 -26.39 4.46 17.88
N PRO A 133 -26.18 3.72 19.00
CA PRO A 133 -27.29 3.18 19.77
C PRO A 133 -28.29 4.29 20.18
N PRO A 134 -29.59 3.98 20.38
CA PRO A 134 -30.63 4.99 20.64
C PRO A 134 -30.38 5.95 21.81
N ASP A 135 -29.53 5.55 22.76
CA ASP A 135 -29.20 6.31 23.98
C ASP A 135 -27.81 6.96 23.93
N VAL A 136 -27.15 6.99 22.77
CA VAL A 136 -25.83 7.60 22.56
C VAL A 136 -25.94 8.76 21.58
N GLU A 137 -25.41 9.92 21.96
CA GLU A 137 -25.36 11.11 21.09
C GLU A 137 -24.25 10.95 20.02
N PRO A 138 -24.55 11.19 18.73
CA PRO A 138 -23.57 11.06 17.64
C PRO A 138 -22.46 12.12 17.65
N PRO A 139 -21.30 11.84 17.01
CA PRO A 139 -21.00 10.66 16.19
C PRO A 139 -20.52 9.43 17.01
N CYS A 140 -20.77 8.23 16.49
CA CYS A 140 -20.23 6.98 17.02
C CYS A 140 -19.29 6.33 16.02
N TYR A 141 -18.22 5.71 16.49
CA TYR A 141 -17.21 5.08 15.66
C TYR A 141 -17.07 3.60 15.99
N ARG A 142 -16.82 2.80 14.95
CA ARG A 142 -16.24 1.46 15.06
C ARG A 142 -14.74 1.59 14.82
N GLU A 143 -13.94 1.20 15.79
CA GLU A 143 -12.49 1.12 15.67
C GLU A 143 -12.06 -0.30 15.32
N GLU A 144 -11.07 -0.45 14.46
CA GLU A 144 -10.48 -1.73 14.08
C GLU A 144 -8.98 -1.61 13.85
N THR A 145 -8.27 -2.69 14.16
CA THR A 145 -6.89 -2.88 13.69
C THR A 145 -6.91 -3.32 12.23
N GLY A 146 -5.88 -2.93 11.48
CA GLY A 146 -5.76 -3.16 10.05
C GLY A 146 -4.35 -3.60 9.65
N TRP A 147 -4.27 -4.51 8.67
CA TRP A 147 -3.01 -4.97 8.09
C TRP A 147 -3.07 -5.03 6.57
N GLY A 148 -1.97 -4.65 5.91
CA GLY A 148 -1.74 -5.00 4.51
C GLY A 148 -1.81 -6.51 4.33
N ASN A 149 -2.67 -6.97 3.45
CA ASN A 149 -2.92 -8.39 3.20
C ASN A 149 -1.65 -9.12 2.77
N GLY A 150 -1.40 -10.30 3.35
CA GLY A 150 -0.22 -11.08 3.01
C GLY A 150 -0.06 -12.32 3.88
N THR A 151 1.19 -12.64 4.21
CA THR A 151 1.58 -13.80 5.01
C THR A 151 1.57 -13.46 6.49
N GLU A 152 1.00 -14.33 7.33
CA GLU A 152 1.01 -14.16 8.80
C GLU A 152 2.46 -14.13 9.35
N ILE A 153 2.79 -13.09 10.11
CA ILE A 153 4.09 -12.92 10.79
C ILE A 153 4.31 -14.05 11.82
N ARG A 154 3.25 -14.43 12.54
CA ARG A 154 3.27 -15.47 13.58
C ARG A 154 2.03 -16.34 13.48
N PRO A 155 2.05 -17.38 12.63
CA PRO A 155 0.86 -18.14 12.35
C PRO A 155 0.14 -18.67 13.60
N GLY A 156 -1.14 -18.36 13.72
CA GLY A 156 -1.99 -18.77 14.85
C GLY A 156 -1.72 -18.08 16.20
N LYS A 157 -0.91 -17.02 16.24
CA LYS A 157 -0.74 -16.16 17.44
C LYS A 157 -1.53 -14.88 17.38
N ASN A 158 -1.51 -14.23 16.22
CA ASN A 158 -2.31 -13.08 15.87
C ASN A 158 -2.42 -13.02 14.35
N TRP A 159 -3.18 -12.07 13.83
CA TRP A 159 -3.44 -11.91 12.41
C TRP A 159 -2.57 -10.84 11.75
N ALA A 160 -1.44 -10.50 12.38
CA ALA A 160 -0.49 -9.55 11.80
C ALA A 160 0.15 -10.16 10.56
N MET A 161 0.20 -9.38 9.48
CA MET A 161 0.66 -9.84 8.16
C MET A 161 1.84 -9.01 7.67
N TYR A 162 2.61 -9.62 6.78
CA TYR A 162 3.58 -8.94 5.93
C TYR A 162 3.39 -9.38 4.47
N PHE A 163 3.87 -8.58 3.54
CA PHE A 163 3.92 -8.92 2.13
C PHE A 163 5.29 -8.58 1.56
N GLU A 164 5.53 -9.08 0.35
CA GLU A 164 6.82 -8.96 -0.33
C GLU A 164 6.69 -8.01 -1.52
N ASP A 165 7.74 -7.24 -1.76
CA ASP A 165 7.97 -6.49 -2.99
C ASP A 165 9.37 -6.81 -3.52
N VAL A 166 9.62 -6.52 -4.80
CA VAL A 166 10.94 -6.65 -5.41
C VAL A 166 11.44 -5.25 -5.77
N ILE A 167 12.56 -4.85 -5.17
CA ILE A 167 13.20 -3.56 -5.46
C ILE A 167 14.21 -3.74 -6.60
N ASP A 168 14.23 -2.81 -7.54
CA ASP A 168 15.26 -2.71 -8.57
C ASP A 168 16.48 -1.95 -8.01
N CYS A 169 17.62 -2.62 -7.96
CA CYS A 169 18.87 -2.09 -7.42
C CYS A 169 19.74 -1.41 -8.49
N THR A 170 19.38 -1.51 -9.77
CA THR A 170 20.17 -0.94 -10.87
C THR A 170 20.12 0.58 -10.90
N THR A 171 19.05 1.19 -10.38
CA THR A 171 18.92 2.65 -10.21
C THR A 171 19.85 3.23 -9.14
N LYS A 172 20.35 2.40 -8.21
CA LYS A 172 21.36 2.82 -7.21
C LYS A 172 22.80 2.87 -7.76
N MET A 173 23.05 2.38 -8.98
CA MET A 173 24.40 2.24 -9.54
C MET A 173 24.82 3.35 -10.51
N GLU A 174 24.00 4.38 -10.76
CA GLU A 174 24.31 5.50 -11.67
C GLU A 174 25.10 6.66 -11.03
N VAL A 175 25.98 6.40 -10.06
CA VAL A 175 26.91 7.42 -9.50
C VAL A 175 28.34 7.18 -9.94
#